data_AF-A0A1I5RWS9-F1
#
_entry.id   AF-A0A1I5RWS9-F1
#
_cell.length_a   1.000
_cell.length_b   1.000
_cell.length_c   1.000
_cell.angle_alpha   90.00
_cell.angle_beta   90.00
_cell.angle_gamma   90.00
#
_symmetry.space_group_name_H-M   'P 1'
#
loop_
_entity.id
_entity.type
_entity.pdbx_description
1 polymer ?
#
loop_
_entity_poly.entity_id
_entity_poly.type
_entity_poly.pdbx_seq_one_letter_code
_entity_poly.pdbx_strand_id
1 'polypeptide(L)'
;MISPTAKEIFIQGITRDGRTFRPSDWAERLAGVMSSFRPGGAFPGSYLSYSPWCEPTTINGIKCVIVNRDLRDAEPMAWDFCVNFAKDNDLQVSEVCPAPPAPAVPKAAQTPVAAVVRSDPAAPVIPVEPPKAD
;
A
#
# COMPACT_ATOMS: atom_id res chain seq x y z
N MET A 1 10.87 -21.36 3.68
CA MET A 1 10.05 -22.13 2.71
C MET A 1 8.81 -21.30 2.49
N ILE A 2 8.47 -20.93 1.24
CA ILE A 2 7.28 -20.11 0.97
C ILE A 2 6.02 -20.98 1.09
N SER A 3 5.11 -20.66 2.01
CA SER A 3 3.85 -21.42 2.20
C SER A 3 3.01 -21.39 0.93
N PRO A 4 2.35 -22.50 0.57
CA PRO A 4 1.44 -22.53 -0.57
C PRO A 4 0.17 -21.70 -0.40
N THR A 5 -0.12 -21.19 0.80
CA THR A 5 -1.35 -20.44 1.12
C THR A 5 -1.16 -18.95 1.37
N ALA A 6 0.09 -18.47 1.44
CA ALA A 6 0.37 -17.05 1.60
C ALA A 6 -0.15 -16.27 0.38
N LYS A 7 -0.91 -15.20 0.61
CA LYS A 7 -1.43 -14.35 -0.47
C LYS A 7 -0.36 -13.41 -1.02
N GLU A 8 0.55 -12.99 -0.15
CA GLU A 8 1.60 -12.03 -0.46
C GLU A 8 2.89 -12.46 0.22
N ILE A 9 4.01 -12.19 -0.46
CA ILE A 9 5.34 -12.27 0.12
C ILE A 9 5.95 -10.87 0.21
N PHE A 10 6.78 -10.66 1.22
CA PHE A 10 7.47 -9.42 1.50
C PHE A 10 8.96 -9.70 1.42
N ILE A 11 9.61 -9.15 0.40
CA ILE A 11 11.07 -9.17 0.29
C ILE A 11 11.58 -7.94 1.03
N GLN A 12 12.30 -8.16 2.12
CA GLN A 12 12.83 -7.08 2.95
C GLN A 12 14.24 -6.73 2.50
N GLY A 13 14.55 -5.43 2.47
CA GLY A 13 15.88 -4.89 2.17
C GLY A 13 16.87 -5.07 3.33
N ILE A 14 16.77 -6.21 4.01
CA ILE A 14 17.66 -6.67 5.06
C ILE A 14 18.08 -8.09 4.67
N THR A 15 19.38 -8.33 4.67
CA THR A 15 19.96 -9.64 4.42
C THR A 15 19.74 -10.57 5.62
N ARG A 16 19.94 -11.88 5.46
CA ARG A 16 19.78 -12.83 6.59
C ARG A 16 20.78 -12.59 7.72
N ASP A 17 21.92 -12.01 7.41
CA ASP A 17 22.91 -11.56 8.40
C ASP A 17 22.62 -10.18 9.03
N GLY A 18 21.47 -9.57 8.70
CA GLY A 18 20.97 -8.36 9.35
C GLY A 18 21.47 -7.04 8.76
N ARG A 19 22.17 -7.06 7.62
CA ARG A 19 22.68 -5.84 6.97
C ARG A 19 21.62 -5.23 6.05
N THR A 20 21.61 -3.91 5.94
CA THR A 20 20.74 -3.23 4.97
C THR A 20 21.22 -3.44 3.55
N PHE A 21 20.32 -3.91 2.68
CA PHE A 21 20.58 -4.10 1.27
C PHE A 21 20.71 -2.75 0.54
N ARG A 22 21.56 -2.73 -0.49
CA ARG A 22 21.91 -1.53 -1.26
C ARG A 22 21.91 -1.85 -2.75
N PRO A 23 21.68 -0.85 -3.62
CA PRO A 23 21.40 0.56 -3.30
C PRO A 23 20.04 0.78 -2.63
N SER A 24 19.79 1.97 -2.06
CA SER A 24 18.54 2.25 -1.32
C SER A 24 17.29 2.34 -2.20
N ASP A 25 17.46 2.40 -3.52
CA ASP A 25 16.39 2.45 -4.53
C ASP A 25 16.12 1.06 -5.17
N TRP A 26 16.65 -0.01 -4.58
CA TRP A 26 16.53 -1.37 -5.14
C TRP A 26 15.07 -1.83 -5.28
N ALA A 27 14.21 -1.43 -4.34
CA ALA A 27 12.82 -1.85 -4.31
C ALA A 27 12.06 -1.25 -5.49
N GLU A 28 12.26 0.05 -5.73
CA GLU A 28 11.73 0.79 -6.86
C GLU A 28 12.25 0.22 -8.19
N ARG A 29 13.53 -0.17 -8.24
CA ARG A 29 14.12 -0.82 -9.43
C ARG A 29 13.47 -2.17 -9.72
N LEU A 30 13.31 -3.03 -8.72
CA LEU A 30 12.67 -4.33 -8.88
C LEU A 30 11.21 -4.16 -9.34
N ALA A 31 10.45 -3.26 -8.70
CA ALA A 31 9.08 -2.97 -9.08
C ALA A 31 8.95 -2.36 -10.48
N GLY A 32 9.92 -1.56 -10.91
CA GLY A 32 10.00 -1.02 -12.27
C GLY A 32 10.14 -2.11 -13.33
N VAL A 33 11.01 -3.11 -13.10
CA VAL A 33 11.14 -4.28 -13.99
C VAL A 33 9.81 -5.04 -14.06
N MET A 34 9.06 -5.06 -12.96
CA MET A 34 7.77 -5.78 -12.87
C MET A 34 6.56 -4.99 -13.40
N SER A 35 6.72 -3.72 -13.81
CA SER A 35 5.61 -2.82 -14.14
C SER A 35 4.65 -3.33 -15.22
N SER A 36 5.15 -4.10 -16.20
CA SER A 36 4.36 -4.65 -17.31
C SER A 36 3.49 -5.85 -16.91
N PHE A 37 3.84 -6.57 -15.85
CA PHE A 37 3.11 -7.76 -15.41
C PHE A 37 1.94 -7.36 -14.54
N ARG A 38 0.74 -7.25 -15.11
CA ARG A 38 -0.46 -6.80 -14.40
C ARG A 38 -1.74 -7.40 -14.98
N PRO A 39 -2.85 -7.42 -14.21
CA PRO A 39 -4.14 -7.84 -14.72
C PRO A 39 -4.53 -7.02 -15.96
N GLY A 40 -4.94 -7.69 -17.04
CA GLY A 40 -5.34 -7.02 -18.29
C GLY A 40 -4.18 -6.53 -19.17
N GLY A 41 -2.93 -6.76 -18.77
CA GLY A 41 -1.74 -6.40 -19.55
C GLY A 41 -1.40 -4.91 -19.54
N ALA A 42 -0.40 -4.53 -20.33
CA ALA A 42 0.05 -3.14 -20.45
C ALA A 42 -0.95 -2.30 -21.27
N PHE A 43 -1.33 -1.15 -20.72
CA PHE A 43 -2.17 -0.13 -21.38
C PHE A 43 -1.40 1.20 -21.51
N PRO A 44 -1.82 2.15 -22.36
CA PRO A 44 -1.13 3.43 -22.49
C PRO A 44 -0.93 4.13 -21.14
N GLY A 45 0.32 4.47 -20.81
CA GLY A 45 0.69 5.07 -19.51
C GLY A 45 0.98 4.10 -18.37
N SER A 46 0.70 2.80 -18.53
CA SER A 46 0.95 1.78 -17.50
C SER A 46 2.43 1.65 -17.10
N TYR A 47 3.36 1.91 -18.03
CA TYR A 47 4.81 1.89 -17.79
C TYR A 47 5.30 2.97 -16.81
N LEU A 48 4.47 3.97 -16.50
CA LEU A 48 4.76 5.00 -15.49
C LEU A 48 4.29 4.61 -14.09
N SER A 49 3.68 3.44 -13.94
CA SER A 49 3.12 2.95 -12.68
C SER A 49 3.69 1.57 -12.34
N TYR A 50 3.79 1.26 -11.06
CA TYR A 50 4.15 -0.10 -10.63
C TYR A 50 3.01 -1.08 -10.85
N SER A 51 3.33 -2.35 -10.99
CA SER A 51 2.31 -3.39 -11.05
C SER A 51 1.61 -3.55 -9.70
N PRO A 52 0.28 -3.77 -9.65
CA PRO A 52 -0.41 -4.14 -8.41
C PRO A 52 0.05 -5.49 -7.84
N TRP A 53 0.78 -6.29 -8.63
CA TRP A 53 1.35 -7.54 -8.19
C TRP A 53 2.78 -7.43 -7.66
N CYS A 54 3.43 -6.28 -7.82
CA CYS A 54 4.77 -6.03 -7.34
C CYS A 54 4.95 -4.56 -6.98
N GLU A 55 4.79 -4.23 -5.70
CA GLU A 55 4.77 -2.85 -5.21
C GLU A 55 5.95 -2.56 -4.28
N PRO A 56 6.70 -1.45 -4.50
CA PRO A 56 7.75 -1.04 -3.59
C PRO A 56 7.13 -0.31 -2.39
N THR A 57 7.63 -0.59 -1.20
CA THR A 57 7.16 0.03 0.04
C THR A 57 8.29 0.26 1.04
N THR A 58 7.97 0.90 2.16
CA THR A 58 8.88 1.07 3.29
C THR A 58 8.17 0.68 4.57
N ILE A 59 8.68 -0.34 5.27
CA ILE A 59 8.12 -0.84 6.52
C ILE A 59 9.17 -0.62 7.60
N ASN A 60 8.81 0.12 8.66
CA ASN A 60 9.72 0.44 9.77
C ASN A 60 11.07 1.06 9.30
N GLY A 61 11.04 1.89 8.26
CA GLY A 61 12.24 2.51 7.68
C GLY A 61 13.10 1.59 6.80
N ILE A 62 12.69 0.33 6.63
CA ILE A 62 13.36 -0.64 5.74
C ILE A 62 12.61 -0.68 4.41
N LYS A 63 13.36 -0.58 3.31
CA LYS A 63 12.83 -0.75 1.96
C LYS A 63 12.39 -2.19 1.74
N CYS A 64 11.19 -2.38 1.22
CA CYS A 64 10.62 -3.70 0.95
C CYS A 64 9.91 -3.73 -0.40
N VAL A 65 9.69 -4.94 -0.92
CA VAL A 65 8.82 -5.18 -2.07
C VAL A 65 7.75 -6.18 -1.66
N ILE A 66 6.49 -5.83 -1.94
CA ILE A 66 5.33 -6.71 -1.77
C ILE A 66 5.10 -7.41 -3.11
N VAL A 67 5.06 -8.73 -3.11
CA VAL A 67 4.76 -9.52 -4.32
C VAL A 67 3.49 -10.33 -4.07
N ASN A 68 2.46 -10.06 -4.86
CA ASN A 68 1.20 -10.76 -4.80
C ASN A 68 1.31 -12.11 -5.52
N ARG A 69 0.72 -13.15 -4.92
CA ARG A 69 0.74 -14.51 -5.46
C ARG A 69 -0.02 -14.67 -6.78
N ASP A 70 -0.97 -13.80 -7.08
CA ASP A 70 -1.66 -13.78 -8.37
C ASP A 70 -0.65 -13.62 -9.53
N LEU A 71 0.52 -13.02 -9.29
CA LEU A 71 1.63 -12.99 -10.25
C LEU A 71 2.10 -14.39 -10.63
N ARG A 72 2.12 -15.32 -9.68
CA ARG A 72 2.57 -16.70 -9.92
C ARG A 72 1.60 -17.44 -10.83
N ASP A 73 0.31 -17.20 -10.66
CA ASP A 73 -0.72 -17.89 -11.44
C ASP A 73 -0.82 -17.30 -12.86
N ALA A 74 -0.61 -15.99 -13.00
CA ALA A 74 -0.58 -15.33 -14.30
C ALA A 74 0.75 -15.52 -15.05
N GLU A 75 1.88 -15.30 -14.37
CA GLU A 75 3.22 -15.21 -14.97
C GLU A 75 4.27 -15.88 -14.05
N PRO A 76 4.32 -17.23 -14.02
CA PRO A 76 5.19 -17.99 -13.10
C PRO A 76 6.67 -17.60 -13.15
N MET A 77 7.18 -17.27 -14.35
CA MET A 77 8.57 -16.87 -14.54
C MET A 77 8.89 -15.54 -13.84
N ALA A 78 7.96 -14.58 -13.84
CA ALA A 78 8.14 -13.30 -13.16
C ALA A 78 8.13 -13.48 -11.64
N TRP A 79 7.25 -14.36 -11.13
CA TRP A 79 7.26 -14.76 -9.73
C TRP A 79 8.59 -15.39 -9.32
N ASP A 80 9.07 -16.37 -10.10
CA ASP A 80 10.33 -17.05 -9.82
C ASP A 80 11.52 -16.09 -9.87
N PHE A 81 11.49 -15.10 -10.77
CA PHE A 81 12.49 -14.03 -10.79
C PHE A 81 12.51 -13.26 -9.47
N CYS A 82 11.37 -12.82 -8.93
CA CYS A 82 11.32 -12.12 -7.65
C CYS A 82 11.83 -12.98 -6.49
N VAL A 83 11.43 -14.26 -6.46
CA VAL A 83 11.88 -15.20 -5.42
C VAL A 83 13.37 -15.48 -5.52
N ASN A 84 13.91 -15.64 -6.73
CA ASN A 84 15.34 -15.87 -6.95
C ASN A 84 16.15 -14.61 -6.68
N PHE A 85 15.66 -13.42 -7.03
CA PHE A 85 16.27 -12.15 -6.65
C PHE A 85 16.50 -12.07 -5.14
N ALA A 86 15.49 -12.44 -4.34
CA ALA A 86 15.64 -12.46 -2.88
C ALA A 86 16.67 -13.49 -2.40
N LYS A 87 16.72 -14.67 -3.01
CA LYS A 87 17.69 -15.73 -2.66
C LYS A 87 19.12 -15.32 -3.01
N ASP A 88 19.34 -14.83 -4.22
CA ASP A 88 20.67 -14.51 -4.75
C ASP A 88 21.32 -13.36 -3.99
N ASN A 89 20.50 -12.46 -3.43
CA ASN A 89 20.94 -11.33 -2.61
C ASN A 89 20.84 -11.60 -1.09
N ASP A 90 20.57 -12.85 -0.70
CA ASP A 90 20.42 -13.28 0.69
C ASP A 90 19.41 -12.44 1.50
N LEU A 91 18.33 -11.99 0.87
CA LEU A 91 17.31 -11.16 1.49
C LEU A 91 16.34 -11.98 2.34
N GLN A 92 15.84 -11.34 3.40
CA GLN A 92 14.77 -11.90 4.21
C GLN A 92 13.45 -11.84 3.45
N VAL A 93 12.71 -12.94 3.48
CA VAL A 93 11.37 -13.05 2.89
C VAL A 93 10.40 -13.44 3.99
N SER A 94 9.35 -12.64 4.19
CA SER A 94 8.24 -12.95 5.08
C SER A 94 6.94 -13.11 4.29
N GLU A 95 5.99 -13.82 4.87
CA GLU A 95 4.70 -14.11 4.24
C GLU A 95 3.58 -13.53 5.07
N VAL A 96 2.56 -13.01 4.38
CA VAL A 96 1.26 -12.77 5.00
C VAL A 96 0.37 -13.95 4.65
N CYS A 97 0.28 -14.88 5.60
CA CYS A 97 -0.84 -15.80 5.62
C CYS A 97 -2.06 -15.03 6.13
N PRO A 98 -3.18 -15.03 5.40
CA PRO A 98 -4.42 -14.51 5.95
C PRO A 98 -4.71 -15.28 7.24
N ALA A 99 -4.86 -14.58 8.36
CA ALA A 99 -5.38 -15.20 9.56
C ALA A 99 -6.74 -15.86 9.22
N PRO A 100 -7.04 -17.07 9.74
CA PRO A 100 -8.38 -17.61 9.61
C PRO A 100 -9.38 -16.56 10.13
N PRO A 101 -10.53 -16.36 9.47
CA PRO A 101 -11.46 -15.32 9.86
C PRO A 101 -11.81 -15.54 11.33
N ALA A 102 -11.48 -14.56 12.17
CA ALA A 102 -11.97 -14.54 13.54
C ALA A 102 -13.50 -14.66 13.47
N PRO A 103 -14.14 -15.46 14.35
CA PRO A 103 -15.60 -15.51 14.38
C PRO A 103 -16.10 -14.08 14.54
N ALA A 104 -16.92 -13.64 13.58
CA ALA A 104 -17.37 -12.27 13.48
C ALA A 104 -18.01 -11.84 14.81
N VAL A 105 -17.28 -11.05 15.59
CA VAL A 105 -17.89 -10.30 16.68
C VAL A 105 -18.71 -9.22 15.97
N PRO A 106 -20.05 -9.20 16.09
CA PRO A 106 -20.87 -8.23 15.39
C PRO A 106 -20.41 -6.82 15.80
N LYS A 107 -19.98 -6.05 14.80
CA LYS A 107 -19.60 -4.64 14.94
C LYS A 107 -20.82 -3.90 15.50
N ALA A 108 -20.82 -3.63 16.81
CA ALA A 108 -21.83 -2.79 17.44
C ALA A 108 -21.93 -1.48 16.67
N ALA A 109 -23.17 -1.13 16.33
CA ALA A 109 -23.55 -0.08 15.41
C ALA A 109 -22.82 1.23 15.74
N GLN A 110 -22.05 1.73 14.77
CA GLN A 110 -21.65 3.13 14.73
C GLN A 110 -22.89 3.89 14.27
N THR A 111 -23.63 4.43 15.22
CA THR A 111 -24.77 5.32 14.99
C THR A 111 -24.28 6.56 14.23
N PRO A 112 -24.86 6.90 13.07
CA PRO A 112 -24.54 8.15 12.40
C PRO A 112 -25.14 9.33 13.19
N VAL A 113 -24.33 10.35 13.49
CA VAL A 113 -24.84 11.61 14.05
C VAL A 113 -25.67 12.31 12.97
N ALA A 114 -26.97 12.47 13.24
CA ALA A 114 -27.90 13.13 12.34
C ALA A 114 -27.55 14.63 12.23
N ALA A 115 -27.44 15.11 11.00
CA ALA A 115 -27.37 16.53 10.68
C ALA A 115 -28.66 17.22 11.18
N VAL A 116 -28.53 18.19 12.08
CA VAL A 116 -29.64 19.10 12.42
C VAL A 116 -29.54 20.33 11.51
N VAL A 117 -30.40 20.37 10.50
CA VAL A 117 -30.72 21.59 9.78
C VAL A 117 -31.64 22.40 10.69
N ARG A 118 -31.22 23.60 11.07
CA ARG A 118 -32.12 24.63 11.64
C ARG A 118 -31.94 25.90 10.82
N SER A 119 -32.97 26.26 10.06
CA SER A 119 -33.12 27.57 9.43
C SER A 119 -33.80 28.54 10.40
N ASP A 120 -33.16 29.72 10.62
CA ASP A 120 -33.63 31.12 10.83
C ASP A 120 -34.91 31.45 11.66
N PRO A 121 -35.22 32.71 12.08
CA PRO A 121 -34.45 33.98 12.02
C PRO A 121 -34.50 34.86 13.29
N ALA A 122 -33.61 35.87 13.37
CA ALA A 122 -33.92 37.23 13.90
C ALA A 122 -32.65 38.09 14.01
N ALA A 123 -32.61 39.18 13.25
CA ALA A 123 -31.63 40.25 13.37
C ALA A 123 -31.79 41.06 14.66
N PRO A 124 -30.69 41.65 15.16
CA PRO A 124 -30.73 42.96 15.79
C PRO A 124 -29.93 44.00 15.01
N VAL A 125 -30.53 45.17 14.95
CA VAL A 125 -30.11 46.41 14.30
C VAL A 125 -28.78 46.90 14.90
N ILE A 126 -27.81 47.21 14.04
CA ILE A 126 -26.55 47.85 14.43
C ILE A 126 -26.77 49.37 14.44
N PRO A 127 -26.56 50.09 15.56
CA PRO A 127 -26.57 51.55 15.54
C PRO A 127 -25.33 52.06 14.79
N VAL A 128 -25.56 52.90 13.79
CA VAL A 128 -24.53 53.62 13.04
C VAL A 128 -24.08 54.80 13.90
N GLU A 129 -22.84 54.78 14.39
CA GLU A 129 -22.22 55.94 15.04
C GLU A 129 -21.56 56.83 13.95
N PRO A 130 -21.84 58.15 13.91
CA PRO A 130 -21.32 59.03 12.87
C PRO A 130 -19.83 59.38 13.06
N PRO A 131 -19.11 59.74 11.98
CA PRO A 131 -17.68 60.01 12.03
C PRO A 131 -17.36 61.30 12.80
N LYS A 132 -16.36 61.25 13.68
CA LYS A 132 -15.68 62.46 14.16
C LYS A 132 -14.57 62.84 13.17
N ALA A 133 -14.71 64.04 12.61
CA ALA A 133 -13.67 64.75 11.89
C ALA A 133 -12.65 65.36 12.87
N ASP A 134 -11.43 65.58 12.37
CA ASP A 134 -10.43 66.50 12.95
C ASP A 134 -10.96 67.94 13.04
#